data_AF-A0A5N9HE01-F1
#
_entry.id   AF-A0A5N9HE01-F1
#
_cell.length_a   1.000
_cell.length_b   1.000
_cell.length_c   1.000
_cell.angle_alpha   90.00
_cell.angle_beta   90.00
_cell.angle_gamma   90.00
#
_symmetry.space_group_name_H-M   'P 1'
#
loop_
_entity.id
_entity.type
_entity.pdbx_description
1 polymer ?
#
loop_
_entity_poly.entity_id
_entity_poly.type
_entity_poly.pdbx_seq_one_letter_code
_entity_poly.pdbx_strand_id
1 'polypeptide(L)' 'MKRREDPRLITGRGTYVDDIKLVGMLHMALVRSPFAHANIKNVDTSAAQDAPGVVATFTGAQLHEELGSLICGW' A
#
# COMPACT_ATOMS: atom_id res chain seq x y z
N MET A 1 -26.89 -2.69 29.75
CA MET A 1 -27.20 -2.96 28.33
C MET A 1 -25.94 -3.56 27.69
N LYS A 2 -26.03 -4.67 26.94
CA LYS A 2 -24.88 -5.27 26.23
C LYS A 2 -24.71 -4.60 24.85
N ARG A 3 -23.47 -4.52 24.35
CA ARG A 3 -23.19 -3.88 23.06
C ARG A 3 -23.63 -4.78 21.90
N ARG A 4 -24.07 -4.18 20.79
CA ARG A 4 -24.62 -4.91 19.64
C ARG A 4 -23.53 -5.58 18.81
N GLU A 5 -22.35 -5.00 18.78
CA GLU A 5 -21.21 -5.46 17.99
C GLU A 5 -20.46 -6.64 18.63
N ASP A 6 -20.55 -6.81 19.96
CA ASP A 6 -19.78 -7.82 20.70
C ASP A 6 -19.86 -9.23 20.10
N PRO A 7 -21.04 -9.78 19.75
CA PRO A 7 -21.15 -11.16 19.28
C PRO A 7 -20.28 -11.47 18.06
N ARG A 8 -20.11 -10.54 17.11
CA ARG A 8 -19.24 -10.78 15.94
C ARG A 8 -17.77 -10.53 16.24
N LEU A 9 -17.47 -9.53 17.08
CA LEU A 9 -16.09 -9.14 17.38
C LEU A 9 -15.38 -10.19 18.26
N ILE A 10 -16.06 -10.74 19.27
CA ILE A 10 -15.46 -11.71 20.20
C ILE A 10 -15.41 -13.14 19.66
N THR A 11 -15.98 -13.39 18.48
CA THR A 11 -16.04 -14.71 17.84
C THR A 11 -15.20 -14.81 16.57
N GLY A 12 -14.40 -13.78 16.26
CA GLY A 12 -13.62 -13.73 15.02
C GLY A 12 -14.46 -13.59 13.76
N ARG A 13 -15.72 -13.14 13.89
CA ARG A 13 -16.65 -12.87 12.76
C ARG A 13 -16.76 -11.39 12.42
N GLY A 14 -15.91 -10.56 13.03
CA GLY A 14 -15.64 -9.22 12.54
C GLY A 14 -14.97 -9.30 11.16
N THR A 15 -15.15 -8.27 10.36
CA THR A 15 -14.43 -8.13 9.09
C THR A 15 -13.78 -6.76 9.11
N TYR A 16 -12.46 -6.76 9.05
CA TYR A 16 -11.59 -5.60 8.90
C TYR A 16 -11.04 -5.59 7.48
N VAL A 17 -10.32 -4.52 7.11
CA VAL A 17 -9.81 -4.34 5.74
C VAL A 17 -8.92 -5.51 5.30
N ASP A 18 -8.08 -6.02 6.19
CA ASP A 18 -7.14 -7.12 5.90
C ASP A 18 -7.80 -8.50 5.85
N ASP A 19 -9.06 -8.62 6.31
CA ASP A 19 -9.84 -9.87 6.20
C ASP A 19 -10.44 -10.04 4.80
N ILE A 20 -10.49 -8.97 4.01
CA ILE A 20 -11.11 -8.95 2.69
C ILE A 20 -10.22 -9.68 1.69
N LYS A 21 -10.82 -10.59 0.91
CA LYS A 21 -10.15 -11.29 -0.20
C LYS A 21 -10.98 -11.17 -1.46
N LEU A 22 -10.39 -10.61 -2.52
CA LEU A 22 -11.01 -10.46 -3.83
C LEU A 22 -10.32 -11.36 -4.86
N VAL A 23 -11.07 -11.81 -5.86
CA VAL A 23 -10.49 -12.54 -6.99
C VAL A 23 -9.52 -11.60 -7.74
N GLY A 24 -8.27 -12.04 -7.91
CA GLY A 24 -7.22 -11.24 -8.55
C GLY A 24 -6.58 -10.16 -7.66
N MET A 25 -6.84 -10.18 -6.34
CA MET A 25 -6.24 -9.23 -5.40
C MET A 25 -4.70 -9.29 -5.42
N LEU A 26 -4.08 -8.14 -5.66
CA LEU A 26 -2.63 -7.95 -5.52
C LEU A 26 -2.31 -7.33 -4.17
N HIS A 27 -1.06 -7.48 -3.73
CA HIS A 27 -0.53 -6.84 -2.52
C HIS A 27 0.48 -5.76 -2.91
N MET A 28 0.55 -4.70 -2.09
CA MET A 28 1.49 -3.61 -2.28
C MET A 28 2.41 -3.51 -1.07
N ALA A 29 3.68 -3.23 -1.33
CA ALA A 29 4.66 -2.84 -0.32
C ALA A 29 5.23 -1.46 -0.66
N LEU A 30 5.59 -0.69 0.37
CA LEU A 30 6.18 0.64 0.23
C LEU A 30 7.63 0.61 0.71
N VAL A 31 8.56 0.99 -0.16
CA VAL A 31 9.95 1.26 0.22
C VAL A 31 10.01 2.65 0.85
N ARG A 32 10.49 2.73 2.10
CA ARG A 32 10.55 3.98 2.88
C ARG A 32 11.97 4.51 2.93
N SER A 33 12.09 5.84 3.04
CA SER A 33 13.39 6.48 3.26
C SER A 33 14.01 6.00 4.59
N PRO A 34 15.29 5.60 4.60
CA PRO A 34 16.03 5.35 5.83
C PRO A 34 16.58 6.65 6.45
N PHE A 35 16.44 7.79 5.76
CA PHE A 35 16.91 9.10 6.20
C PHE A 35 15.75 10.00 6.60
N ALA A 36 15.93 10.78 7.67
CA ALA A 36 14.96 11.78 8.11
C ALA A 36 14.81 12.94 7.10
N HIS A 37 15.90 13.32 6.43
CA HIS A 37 15.90 14.35 5.39
C HIS A 37 17.02 14.08 4.38
N ALA A 38 16.68 13.96 3.10
CA ALA A 38 17.63 13.76 2.01
C ALA A 38 16.98 14.10 0.66
N ASN A 39 17.81 14.44 -0.32
CA ASN A 39 17.38 14.50 -1.72
C ASN A 39 17.44 13.11 -2.35
N ILE A 40 16.38 12.73 -3.08
CA ILE A 40 16.36 11.49 -3.87
C ILE A 40 17.15 11.76 -5.16
N LYS A 41 18.34 11.17 -5.27
CA LYS A 41 19.18 11.31 -6.47
C LYS A 41 18.75 10.38 -7.60
N ASN A 42 18.35 9.16 -7.26
CA ASN A 42 17.91 8.16 -8.22
C ASN A 42 17.04 7.10 -7.52
N VAL A 43 16.13 6.48 -8.27
CA VAL A 43 15.36 5.29 -7.87
C VAL A 43 15.38 4.34 -9.06
N ASP A 44 16.02 3.17 -8.88
CA ASP A 44 16.05 2.11 -9.90
C ASP A 44 15.16 0.96 -9.46
N THR A 45 14.11 0.68 -10.22
CA THR A 45 13.16 -0.40 -9.96
C THR A 45 13.36 -1.61 -10.86
N SER A 46 14.36 -1.64 -11.74
CA SER A 46 14.58 -2.70 -12.74
C SER A 46 14.60 -4.10 -12.12
N ALA A 47 15.43 -4.30 -11.09
CA ALA A 47 15.53 -5.59 -10.41
C ALA A 47 14.22 -6.03 -9.74
N ALA A 48 13.42 -5.08 -9.22
CA ALA A 48 12.11 -5.39 -8.65
C ALA A 48 11.08 -5.72 -9.73
N GLN A 49 11.13 -5.01 -10.87
CA GLN A 49 10.25 -5.24 -12.01
C GLN A 49 10.46 -6.62 -12.63
N ASP A 50 11.70 -7.12 -12.63
CA ASP A 50 12.05 -8.44 -13.16
C ASP A 50 11.82 -9.59 -12.16
N ALA A 51 11.46 -9.29 -10.92
CA ALA A 51 11.28 -10.31 -9.90
C ALA A 51 9.98 -11.13 -10.13
N PRO A 52 10.02 -12.46 -9.97
CA PRO A 52 8.83 -13.29 -10.14
C PRO A 52 7.68 -12.86 -9.23
N GLY A 53 6.49 -12.68 -9.83
CA GLY A 53 5.26 -12.31 -9.11
C GLY A 53 5.08 -10.82 -8.88
N VAL A 54 6.04 -9.97 -9.25
CA VAL A 54 5.84 -8.52 -9.27
C VAL A 54 5.02 -8.15 -10.50
N VAL A 55 3.91 -7.46 -10.27
CA VAL A 55 3.01 -7.01 -11.34
C VAL A 55 3.38 -5.60 -11.82
N ALA A 56 3.79 -4.72 -10.92
CA ALA A 56 4.16 -3.35 -11.24
C ALA A 56 5.09 -2.75 -10.19
N THR A 57 5.89 -1.77 -10.61
CA THR A 57 6.66 -0.88 -9.74
C THR A 57 6.29 0.57 -10.02
N PHE A 58 6.27 1.40 -8.98
CA PHE A 58 5.92 2.82 -9.07
C PHE A 58 6.95 3.66 -8.35
N THR A 59 7.32 4.78 -8.98
CA THR A 59 8.22 5.79 -8.43
C THR A 59 7.50 7.13 -8.33
N GLY A 60 8.03 8.04 -7.52
CA GLY A 60 7.50 9.41 -7.43
C GLY A 60 7.50 10.15 -8.77
N ALA A 61 8.48 9.86 -9.65
CA ALA A 61 8.56 10.47 -10.99
C ALA A 61 7.40 10.01 -11.88
N GLN A 62 7.12 8.70 -11.92
CA GLN A 62 6.00 8.16 -12.69
C GLN A 62 4.65 8.69 -12.19
N LEU A 63 4.45 8.70 -10.86
CA LEU A 63 3.20 9.21 -10.28
C LEU A 63 3.02 10.71 -10.54
N HIS A 64 4.10 11.49 -10.54
CA HIS A 64 4.03 12.92 -10.84
C HIS A 64 3.58 13.20 -12.28
N GLU A 65 4.05 12.38 -13.23
CA GLU A 65 3.67 12.49 -14.63
C GLU A 65 2.19 12.13 -14.86
N GLU A 66 1.71 11.06 -14.20
CA GLU A 66 0.35 10.56 -14.42
C GLU A 66 -0.73 11.29 -13.61
N LEU A 67 -0.44 11.64 -12.35
CA LEU A 67 -1.42 12.14 -11.38
C LEU A 67 -1.14 13.58 -10.92
N GLY A 68 -0.01 14.17 -11.33
CA GLY A 68 0.46 15.46 -10.83
C GLY A 68 1.01 15.38 -9.41
N SER A 69 1.09 16.52 -8.73
CA SER A 69 1.52 16.54 -7.33
C SER A 69 0.42 15.96 -6.44
N LEU A 70 0.73 14.87 -5.74
CA LEU A 70 -0.12 14.37 -4.66
C LEU A 70 -0.10 15.40 -3.53
N ILE A 71 -1.14 16.22 -3.48
CA ILE A 71 -1.33 17.13 -2.35
C ILE A 71 -1.41 16.28 -1.07
N CYS A 72 -0.54 16.56 -0.10
CA CYS A 72 -0.77 16.14 1.27
C CYS A 72 -1.86 17.04 1.85
N GLY A 73 -3.12 16.81 1.44
CA GLY A 73 -4.29 17.56 1.87
C GLY A 73 -5.37 16.59 2.33
N TRP A 74 -5.80 16.76 3.59
CA TRP A 74 -7.13 16.36 4.02
C TRP A 74 -8.18 17.28 3.40
#